data_AF-A0A6I9MDT7-F1
#
_entry.id   AF-A0A6I9MDT7-F1
#
_cell.length_a   1.000
_cell.length_b   1.000
_cell.length_c   1.000
_cell.angle_alpha   90.00
_cell.angle_beta   90.00
_cell.angle_gamma   90.00
#
_symmetry.space_group_name_H-M   'P 1'
#
loop_
_entity.id
_entity.type
_entity.pdbx_description
1 polymer ?
#
loop_
_entity_poly.entity_id
_entity_poly.type
_entity_poly.pdbx_seq_one_letter_code
_entity_poly.pdbx_strand_id
1 'polypeptide(L)'
;MNTEQHCLFGICFSSDAGEPDAEFGTTAEIYAYREEQEYGIETVKVKAVGRQRFKVHEIRTQADGIRQAKVQILPERILPDPLSAVQIAPLTRLNMHPSCKPPTQTCKQAQRWWNNYQQEMEMGHDSSGYTN
;
A
#
# COMPACT_ATOMS: atom_id res chain seq x y z
N MET A 1 3.39 10.96 -23.82
CA MET A 1 3.54 9.73 -23.01
C MET A 1 3.59 10.19 -21.56
N ASN A 2 2.47 10.11 -20.83
CA ASN A 2 2.46 10.45 -19.42
C ASN A 2 3.10 9.30 -18.65
N THR A 3 4.28 9.54 -18.10
CA THR A 3 4.84 8.67 -17.06
C THR A 3 4.01 8.90 -15.79
N GLU A 4 3.15 7.94 -15.44
CA GLU A 4 2.66 7.82 -14.07
C GLU A 4 3.88 7.67 -13.15
N GLN A 5 4.28 8.75 -12.49
CA GLN A 5 5.29 8.68 -11.45
C GLN A 5 4.61 8.05 -10.23
N HIS A 6 4.93 6.79 -9.96
CA HIS A 6 4.57 6.17 -8.69
C HIS A 6 5.29 6.92 -7.56
N CYS A 7 4.55 7.70 -6.77
CA CYS A 7 5.04 8.39 -5.59
C CYS A 7 5.24 7.40 -4.43
N LEU A 8 6.28 6.57 -4.54
CA LEU A 8 6.58 5.50 -3.59
C LEU A 8 7.87 5.80 -2.81
N PHE A 9 7.85 5.58 -1.49
CA PHE A 9 9.04 5.65 -0.64
C PHE A 9 9.10 4.47 0.34
N GLY A 10 10.27 4.22 0.94
CA GLY A 10 10.47 3.13 1.90
C GLY A 10 10.41 3.62 3.34
N ILE A 11 9.64 2.94 4.18
CA ILE A 11 9.65 3.11 5.64
C ILE A 11 10.43 1.94 6.23
N CYS A 12 11.56 2.22 6.87
CA CYS A 12 12.41 1.20 7.50
C CYS A 12 12.13 1.08 9.00
N PHE A 13 12.16 -0.14 9.52
CA PHE A 13 12.01 -0.41 10.95
C PHE A 13 13.38 -0.55 11.61
N SER A 14 13.64 0.22 12.67
CA SER A 14 14.86 0.10 13.49
C SER A 14 14.54 -0.66 14.78
N SER A 15 15.24 -1.76 15.04
CA SER A 15 15.05 -2.57 16.25
C SER A 15 15.81 -2.05 17.47
N ASP A 16 16.80 -1.20 17.27
CA ASP A 16 17.55 -0.54 18.35
C ASP A 16 17.88 0.90 17.94
N ALA A 17 18.03 1.78 18.93
CA ALA A 17 18.42 3.18 18.72
C ALA A 17 19.92 3.32 18.37
N GLY A 18 20.70 2.24 18.49
CA GLY A 18 22.15 2.22 18.26
C GLY A 18 22.61 1.55 16.96
N GLU A 19 21.80 0.70 16.32
CA GLU A 19 22.19 -0.01 15.11
C GLU A 19 21.77 0.77 13.85
N PRO A 20 22.71 1.15 12.96
CA PRO A 20 22.44 2.04 11.83
C PRO A 20 21.64 1.36 10.68
N ASP A 21 21.60 0.02 10.68
CA ASP A 21 21.11 -0.77 9.56
C ASP A 21 19.76 -1.41 9.86
N ALA A 22 18.70 -0.76 9.38
CA ALA A 22 17.37 -1.33 9.39
C ALA A 22 17.33 -2.58 8.48
N GLU A 23 16.89 -3.72 9.01
CA GLU A 23 16.84 -4.98 8.25
C GLU A 23 15.59 -5.08 7.36
N PHE A 24 14.47 -4.52 7.80
CA PHE A 24 13.16 -4.66 7.13
C PHE A 24 12.43 -3.33 7.01
N GLY A 25 11.48 -3.28 6.09
CA GLY A 25 10.62 -2.13 5.90
C GLY A 25 9.37 -2.41 5.08
N THR A 26 8.60 -1.35 4.84
CA THR A 26 7.38 -1.37 4.03
C THR A 26 7.40 -0.20 3.05
N THR A 27 7.05 -0.44 1.79
CA THR A 27 6.85 0.64 0.83
C THR A 27 5.58 1.41 1.17
N ALA A 28 5.59 2.73 1.00
CA ALA A 28 4.45 3.59 1.20
C ALA A 28 4.18 4.37 -0.08
N GLU A 29 2.94 4.33 -0.55
CA GLU A 29 2.50 5.05 -1.73
C GLU A 29 1.71 6.29 -1.31
N ILE A 30 2.11 7.45 -1.80
CA ILE A 30 1.39 8.70 -1.57
C ILE A 30 0.16 8.70 -2.46
N TYR A 31 -1.00 8.86 -1.83
CA TYR A 31 -2.28 8.95 -2.55
C TYR A 31 -2.91 10.35 -2.50
N ALA A 32 -2.44 11.20 -1.58
CA ALA A 32 -2.82 12.60 -1.55
C ALA A 32 -1.67 13.43 -1.00
N TYR A 33 -1.49 14.63 -1.54
CA TYR A 33 -0.51 15.58 -1.06
C TYR A 33 -1.05 17.00 -1.16
N ARG A 34 -0.47 17.91 -0.38
CA ARG A 34 -0.75 19.34 -0.43
C ARG A 34 0.53 20.11 -0.18
N GLU A 35 0.82 21.06 -1.06
CA GLU A 35 1.92 22.00 -0.91
C GLU A 35 1.36 23.32 -0.34
N GLU A 36 2.07 23.87 0.64
CA GLU A 36 1.73 25.14 1.27
C GLU A 36 3.01 25.99 1.34
N GLN A 37 2.87 27.29 1.07
CA GLN A 37 3.95 28.26 1.22
C GLN A 37 3.46 29.37 2.14
N GLU A 38 3.90 29.33 3.40
CA GLU A 38 3.46 30.26 4.44
C GLU A 38 4.69 30.93 5.06
N TYR A 39 4.69 32.28 5.13
CA TYR A 39 5.81 33.07 5.65
C TYR A 39 7.18 32.75 5.01
N GLY A 40 7.20 32.35 3.74
CA GLY A 40 8.42 31.96 3.03
C GLY A 40 8.94 30.56 3.36
N ILE A 41 8.20 29.76 4.13
CA ILE A 41 8.50 28.36 4.43
C ILE A 41 7.65 27.47 3.51
N GLU A 42 8.31 26.60 2.74
CA GLU A 42 7.66 25.58 1.93
C GLU A 42 7.39 24.34 2.76
N THR A 43 6.13 23.90 2.81
CA THR A 43 5.69 22.72 3.55
C THR A 43 4.92 21.77 2.64
N VAL A 44 5.20 20.48 2.75
CA VAL A 44 4.46 19.43 2.05
C VAL A 44 3.77 18.52 3.06
N LYS A 45 2.45 18.39 2.94
CA LYS A 45 1.65 17.45 3.73
C LYS A 45 1.28 16.28 2.83
N VAL A 46 1.55 15.06 3.28
CA VAL A 46 1.27 13.84 2.51
C VAL A 46 0.37 12.87 3.28
N LYS A 47 -0.49 12.17 2.56
CA LYS A 47 -1.17 10.96 3.02
C LYS A 47 -0.67 9.79 2.20
N ALA A 48 -0.17 8.77 2.88
CA ALA A 48 0.39 7.58 2.25
C ALA A 48 -0.24 6.31 2.80
N VAL A 49 -0.22 5.25 2.00
CA VAL A 49 -0.69 3.91 2.38
C VAL A 49 0.45 2.90 2.24
N GLY A 50 0.62 2.04 3.24
CA GLY A 50 1.58 0.94 3.18
C GLY A 50 1.20 -0.08 2.12
N ARG A 51 2.17 -0.56 1.33
CA ARG A 51 1.96 -1.47 0.21
C ARG A 51 2.65 -2.82 0.43
N GLN A 52 3.94 -2.91 0.19
CA GLN A 52 4.69 -4.17 0.16
C GLN A 52 5.77 -4.19 1.23
N ARG A 53 5.92 -5.33 1.91
CA ARG A 53 7.03 -5.58 2.83
C ARG A 53 8.30 -5.85 2.04
N PHE A 54 9.43 -5.41 2.58
CA PHE A 54 10.73 -5.67 1.98
C PHE A 54 11.81 -5.97 3.02
N LYS A 55 12.85 -6.67 2.57
CA LYS A 55 14.13 -6.82 3.28
C LYS A 55 15.16 -5.88 2.68
N VAL A 56 15.92 -5.18 3.51
CA VAL A 56 17.00 -4.29 3.09
C VAL A 56 18.24 -5.12 2.79
N HIS A 57 18.96 -4.77 1.72
CA HIS A 57 20.26 -5.35 1.39
C HIS A 57 21.39 -4.35 1.56
N GLU A 58 21.15 -3.10 1.20
CA GLU A 58 22.16 -2.05 1.23
C GLU A 58 21.46 -0.71 1.42
N ILE A 59 22.07 0.18 2.20
CA ILE A 59 21.63 1.57 2.36
C ILE A 59 22.77 2.48 1.94
N ARG A 60 22.46 3.51 1.15
CA ARG A 60 23.37 4.58 0.75
C ARG A 60 22.76 5.93 1.11
N THR A 61 23.56 6.81 1.71
CA THR A 61 23.15 8.17 2.00
C THR A 61 23.70 9.11 0.93
N GLN A 62 22.82 9.91 0.32
CA GLN A 62 23.18 10.93 -0.66
C GLN A 62 23.72 12.20 0.02
N ALA A 63 24.30 13.11 -0.77
CA ALA A 63 24.89 14.34 -0.26
C ALA A 63 23.86 15.31 0.37
N ASP A 64 22.60 15.21 -0.02
CA ASP A 64 21.46 15.94 0.56
C ASP A 64 20.91 15.29 1.85
N GLY A 65 21.49 14.17 2.28
CA GLY A 65 21.05 13.40 3.45
C GLY A 65 19.93 12.39 3.15
N ILE A 66 19.42 12.30 1.92
CA ILE A 66 18.39 11.32 1.56
C ILE A 66 19.02 9.93 1.50
N ARG A 67 18.39 8.98 2.19
CA ARG A 67 18.81 7.57 2.17
C ARG A 67 18.10 6.82 1.04
N GLN A 68 18.88 6.15 0.20
CA GLN A 68 18.39 5.18 -0.77
C GLN A 68 18.72 3.76 -0.30
N ALA A 69 17.78 2.84 -0.49
CA ALA A 69 17.97 1.45 -0.10
C ALA A 69 17.80 0.52 -1.31
N LYS A 70 18.70 -0.45 -1.43
CA LYS A 70 18.47 -1.62 -2.26
C LYS A 70 17.67 -2.62 -1.45
N VAL A 71 16.50 -2.98 -1.94
CA VAL A 71 15.55 -3.82 -1.21
C VAL A 71 15.10 -5.03 -2.02
N GLN A 72 14.76 -6.10 -1.32
CA GLN A 72 14.07 -7.27 -1.86
C GLN A 72 12.62 -7.25 -1.37
N ILE A 73 11.65 -7.19 -2.29
CA ILE A 73 10.24 -7.32 -1.95
C ILE A 73 9.96 -8.73 -1.43
N LEU A 74 9.29 -8.83 -0.28
CA LEU A 74 8.92 -10.09 0.35
C LEU A 74 7.53 -10.53 -0.15
N PRO A 75 7.37 -11.80 -0.59
CA PRO A 75 6.10 -12.29 -1.08
C PRO A 75 5.09 -12.48 0.06
N GLU A 76 3.82 -12.18 -0.21
CA GLU A 76 2.72 -12.53 0.68
C GLU A 76 2.35 -14.00 0.45
N ARG A 77 2.70 -14.87 1.41
CA ARG A 77 2.45 -16.31 1.30
C ARG A 77 1.02 -16.62 1.67
N ILE A 78 0.17 -16.83 0.66
CA ILE A 78 -1.19 -17.35 0.84
C ILE A 78 -1.09 -18.88 0.93
N LEU A 79 -1.37 -19.43 2.11
CA LEU A 79 -1.41 -20.88 2.30
C LEU A 79 -2.81 -21.41 1.98
N PRO A 80 -2.92 -22.60 1.35
CA PRO A 80 -4.22 -23.25 1.18
C PRO A 80 -4.79 -23.67 2.54
N ASP A 81 -6.07 -24.06 2.55
CA ASP A 81 -6.71 -24.67 3.72
C ASP A 81 -5.83 -25.82 4.27
N PRO A 82 -5.43 -25.81 5.56
CA PRO A 82 -4.60 -26.86 6.14
C PRO A 82 -5.16 -28.28 5.94
N LEU A 83 -6.48 -28.44 5.83
CA LEU A 83 -7.12 -29.74 5.65
C LEU A 83 -7.21 -30.19 4.18
N SER A 84 -6.91 -29.30 3.23
CA SER A 84 -6.99 -29.61 1.79
C SER A 84 -6.10 -30.79 1.39
N ALA A 85 -4.96 -30.99 2.05
CA ALA A 85 -4.03 -32.08 1.75
C ALA A 85 -4.55 -33.48 2.14
N VAL A 86 -5.50 -33.56 3.07
CA VAL A 86 -6.09 -34.82 3.58
C VAL A 86 -7.55 -34.95 3.16
N GLN A 87 -8.05 -34.00 2.37
CA GLN A 87 -9.44 -33.93 1.98
C GLN A 87 -9.81 -35.07 1.02
N ILE A 88 -10.84 -35.83 1.40
CA ILE A 88 -11.38 -36.88 0.54
C ILE A 88 -12.33 -36.22 -0.46
N ALA A 89 -12.09 -36.43 -1.76
CA ALA A 89 -12.81 -35.77 -2.85
C ALA A 89 -14.36 -35.76 -2.76
N PRO A 90 -15.05 -36.80 -2.24
CA PRO A 90 -16.51 -36.78 -2.08
C PRO A 90 -16.99 -35.80 -0.99
N LEU A 91 -16.17 -35.54 0.04
CA LEU A 91 -16.52 -34.68 1.18
C LEU A 91 -16.31 -33.18 0.87
N THR A 92 -15.66 -32.85 -0.25
CA THR A 92 -15.41 -31.46 -0.65
C THR A 92 -16.68 -30.63 -0.80
N ARG A 93 -17.80 -31.26 -1.18
CA ARG A 93 -19.11 -30.58 -1.32
C ARG A 93 -19.70 -30.12 0.01
N LEU A 94 -19.27 -30.71 1.13
CA LEU A 94 -19.74 -30.36 2.48
C LEU A 94 -18.94 -29.21 3.10
N ASN A 95 -17.77 -28.88 2.54
CA ASN A 95 -16.90 -27.82 3.07
C ASN A 95 -17.38 -26.41 2.69
N MET A 96 -18.40 -26.27 1.84
CA MET A 96 -19.03 -24.98 1.58
C MET A 96 -20.04 -24.65 2.67
N HIS A 97 -19.68 -23.74 3.57
CA HIS A 97 -20.61 -23.23 4.56
C HIS A 97 -21.73 -22.43 3.85
N PRO A 98 -23.02 -22.60 4.21
CA PRO A 98 -24.15 -21.95 3.53
C PRO A 98 -24.12 -20.41 3.58
N SER A 99 -23.32 -19.81 4.47
CA SER A 99 -23.10 -18.34 4.49
C SER A 99 -21.96 -17.86 3.59
N CYS A 100 -21.14 -18.75 3.02
CA CYS A 100 -20.05 -18.38 2.12
C CYS A 100 -20.63 -17.82 0.83
N LYS A 101 -20.58 -16.49 0.71
CA LYS A 101 -20.89 -15.79 -0.53
C LYS A 101 -19.97 -16.35 -1.63
N PRO A 102 -20.50 -16.65 -2.84
CA PRO A 102 -19.68 -17.19 -3.91
C PRO A 102 -18.50 -16.24 -4.21
N PRO A 103 -17.30 -16.77 -4.53
CA PRO A 103 -16.08 -15.97 -4.71
C PRO A 103 -16.24 -14.79 -5.69
N THR A 104 -17.17 -14.90 -6.64
CA THR A 104 -17.54 -13.84 -7.58
C THR A 104 -18.16 -12.59 -6.93
N GLN A 105 -18.74 -12.68 -5.73
CA GLN A 105 -19.31 -11.52 -5.01
C GLN A 105 -18.24 -10.67 -4.32
N THR A 106 -17.16 -11.27 -3.82
CA THR A 106 -16.07 -10.56 -3.15
C THR A 106 -15.27 -9.71 -4.15
N CYS A 107 -15.00 -10.25 -5.35
CA CYS A 107 -14.39 -9.48 -6.44
C CYS A 107 -15.26 -8.27 -6.85
N LYS A 108 -16.59 -8.42 -6.90
CA LYS A 108 -17.48 -7.30 -7.24
C LYS A 108 -17.49 -6.19 -6.18
N GLN A 109 -17.32 -6.53 -4.90
CA GLN A 109 -17.23 -5.53 -3.83
C GLN A 109 -15.89 -4.79 -3.87
N ALA A 110 -14.78 -5.51 -4.07
CA ALA A 110 -13.48 -4.90 -4.28
C ALA A 110 -13.46 -3.99 -5.53
N GLN A 111 -14.10 -4.42 -6.62
CA GLN A 111 -14.25 -3.61 -7.84
C GLN A 111 -15.06 -2.34 -7.57
N ARG A 112 -16.16 -2.43 -6.81
CA ARG A 112 -16.98 -1.28 -6.43
C ARG A 112 -16.23 -0.30 -5.54
N TRP A 113 -15.46 -0.81 -4.58
CA TRP A 113 -14.61 0.00 -3.72
C TRP A 113 -13.55 0.75 -4.54
N TRP A 114 -12.88 0.06 -5.47
CA TRP A 114 -11.92 0.68 -6.39
C TRP A 114 -12.56 1.74 -7.29
N ASN A 115 -13.73 1.46 -7.86
CA ASN A 115 -14.45 2.43 -8.70
C ASN A 115 -14.89 3.66 -7.90
N ASN A 116 -15.31 3.50 -6.65
CA ASN A 116 -15.69 4.63 -5.80
C ASN A 116 -14.48 5.48 -5.42
N TYR A 117 -13.36 4.83 -5.08
CA TYR A 117 -12.10 5.51 -4.82
C TYR A 117 -11.62 6.30 -6.04
N GLN A 118 -11.75 5.74 -7.25
CA GLN A 118 -11.43 6.45 -8.49
C GLN A 118 -12.33 7.68 -8.72
N GLN A 119 -13.64 7.55 -8.46
CA GLN A 119 -14.60 8.65 -8.59
C GLN A 119 -14.36 9.76 -7.55
N GLU A 120 -13.94 9.43 -6.33
CA GLU A 120 -13.56 10.43 -5.32
C GLU A 120 -12.30 11.20 -5.73
N MET A 121 -11.36 10.56 -6.41
CA MET A 121 -10.17 11.21 -6.97
C MET A 121 -10.52 12.10 -8.18
N GLU A 122 -11.53 11.73 -8.98
CA GLU A 122 -12.01 12.53 -10.12
C GLU A 122 -12.91 13.71 -9.69
N MET A 123 -13.67 13.59 -8.60
CA MET A 123 -14.56 14.66 -8.10
C MET A 123 -13.89 15.67 -7.16
N GLY A 124 -12.65 15.42 -6.71
CA GLY A 124 -11.89 16.35 -5.87
C GLY A 124 -11.39 17.63 -6.57
N HIS A 125 -11.69 17.82 -7.86
CA HIS A 125 -11.22 18.94 -8.66
C HIS A 125 -12.19 20.11 -8.83
N ASP A 126 -13.45 20.00 -8.38
CA ASP A 126 -14.44 21.08 -8.47
C ASP A 126 -15.16 21.30 -7.14
N SER A 127 -14.64 22.20 -6.30
CA SER A 127 -15.42 22.96 -5.30
C SER A 127 -14.59 24.08 -4.67
N SER A 128 -14.21 25.06 -5.48
CA SER A 128 -14.07 26.44 -5.03
C SER A 128 -15.38 27.16 -5.37
N GLY A 129 -16.12 27.57 -4.36
CA GLY A 129 -17.38 28.27 -4.53
C GLY A 129 -17.98 28.72 -3.21
N TYR A 130 -17.29 29.62 -2.50
CA TYR A 130 -17.94 30.43 -1.46
C TYR A 130 -18.81 31.48 -2.15
N THR A 131 -20.13 31.41 -1.92
CA THR A 131 -21.05 32.52 -2.19
C THR A 131 -20.90 33.61 -1.11
N ASN A 132 -20.97 34.86 -1.58
CA ASN A 132 -20.89 36.16 -0.88
C ASN A 132 -21.25 36.22 0.61
#